data_AF-A0A367I1Z3-F1
#
_entry.id   AF-A0A367I1Z3-F1
#
_cell.length_a   1.000
_cell.length_b   1.000
_cell.length_c   1.000
_cell.angle_alpha   90.00
_cell.angle_beta   90.00
_cell.angle_gamma   90.00
#
_symmetry.space_group_name_H-M   'P 1'
#
loop_
_entity.id
_entity.type
_entity.pdbx_description
1 polymer ?
#
loop_
_entity_poly.entity_id
_entity_poly.type
_entity_poly.pdbx_seq_one_letter_code
_entity_poly.pdbx_strand_id
1 'polypeptide(L)'
;MGTNTIGRQSWTLTAVRDFKSALDEDIEWEEFSYGRTSDELEEEDRRTAFLPSGIVYLLVRANLASEALESGFVTEMCSYPKNGEEWVCFERIVLSSIHPPFGPTIARYAVEDGEDSVEMIQLRCGESLPKKLWLRVVELDPSTMAWLIDSDLSLGKHKGQSTLDDWCEIGEVTRNARNKPWKRKQLALPGPPSKSYKFR
;
A
#
# COMPACT_ATOMS: atom_id res chain seq x y z
N MET A 1 4.96 -0.38 37.56
CA MET A 1 3.75 -0.24 36.71
C MET A 1 4.08 0.78 35.63
N GLY A 2 4.44 0.32 34.43
CA GLY A 2 4.78 1.21 33.32
C GLY A 2 3.50 1.72 32.66
N THR A 3 3.31 3.04 32.67
CA THR A 3 2.30 3.70 31.85
C THR A 3 2.70 3.54 30.38
N ASN A 4 2.08 2.60 29.67
CA ASN A 4 2.21 2.49 28.21
C ASN A 4 1.56 3.72 27.57
N THR A 5 2.31 4.81 27.47
CA THR A 5 1.99 5.91 26.56
C THR A 5 2.16 5.38 25.15
N ILE A 6 1.09 4.81 24.57
CA ILE A 6 1.00 4.62 23.12
C ILE A 6 1.10 6.02 22.55
N GLY A 7 2.29 6.38 22.09
CA GLY A 7 2.58 7.69 21.52
C GLY A 7 1.62 7.95 20.37
N ARG A 8 1.12 9.18 20.28
CA ARG A 8 0.45 9.66 19.07
C ARG A 8 1.48 9.60 17.94
N GLN A 9 1.33 8.64 17.05
CA GLN A 9 2.26 8.44 15.95
C GLN A 9 1.51 8.46 14.64
N SER A 10 2.19 8.99 13.63
CA SER A 10 1.76 8.96 12.24
C SER A 10 2.92 8.48 11.37
N TRP A 11 2.60 7.69 10.37
CA TRP A 11 3.58 7.12 9.44
C TRP A 11 2.89 6.84 8.10
N THR A 12 3.68 6.50 7.08
CA THR A 12 3.17 6.41 5.71
C THR A 12 3.66 5.15 5.00
N LEU A 13 2.97 4.75 3.94
CA LEU A 13 3.44 3.73 3.02
C LEU A 13 3.17 4.23 1.62
N THR A 14 4.22 4.31 0.81
CA THR A 14 4.10 4.69 -0.59
C THR A 14 3.91 3.42 -1.41
N ALA A 15 2.92 3.43 -2.29
CA ALA A 15 2.65 2.37 -3.25
C ALA A 15 2.74 2.96 -4.66
N VAL A 16 3.43 2.27 -5.55
CA VAL A 16 3.66 2.64 -6.95
C VAL A 16 3.18 1.49 -7.81
N ARG A 17 2.42 1.77 -8.88
CA ARG A 17 1.93 0.74 -9.78
C ARG A 17 3.10 -0.02 -10.41
N ASP A 18 3.03 -1.35 -10.44
CA ASP A 18 4.01 -2.15 -11.18
C ASP A 18 3.60 -2.27 -12.65
N PHE A 19 4.21 -1.47 -13.51
CA PHE A 19 3.97 -1.47 -14.97
C PHE A 19 4.47 -2.75 -15.69
N LYS A 20 4.88 -3.78 -14.95
CA LYS A 20 5.20 -5.12 -15.49
C LYS A 20 3.98 -6.05 -15.53
N SER A 21 2.92 -5.73 -14.78
CA SER A 21 1.64 -6.45 -14.82
C SER A 21 0.92 -6.15 -16.15
N ALA A 22 0.13 -7.12 -16.64
CA ALA A 22 -0.75 -6.86 -17.79
C ALA A 22 -1.70 -5.71 -17.45
N LEU A 23 -1.99 -4.82 -18.40
CA LEU A 23 -2.90 -3.70 -18.22
C LEU A 23 -4.31 -4.22 -17.94
N ASP A 24 -4.65 -4.46 -16.67
CA ASP A 24 -6.03 -4.55 -16.24
C ASP A 24 -6.50 -3.16 -15.78
N GLU A 25 -7.75 -2.85 -16.06
CA GLU A 25 -8.36 -1.56 -15.68
C GLU A 25 -8.87 -1.61 -14.23
N ASP A 26 -9.05 -2.81 -13.68
CA ASP A 26 -9.57 -3.00 -12.34
C ASP A 26 -8.44 -3.02 -11.30
N ILE A 27 -8.46 -2.04 -10.37
CA ILE A 27 -7.42 -1.86 -9.33
C ILE A 27 -7.16 -3.09 -8.44
N GLU A 28 -8.15 -3.97 -8.32
CA GLU A 28 -8.04 -5.22 -7.55
C GLU A 28 -7.13 -6.26 -8.21
N TRP A 29 -6.84 -6.10 -9.51
CA TRP A 29 -6.05 -7.03 -10.33
C TRP A 29 -4.66 -6.52 -10.64
N GLU A 30 -4.31 -5.35 -10.12
CA GLU A 30 -3.01 -4.73 -10.30
C GLU A 30 -2.11 -4.97 -9.09
N GLU A 31 -0.83 -5.18 -9.37
CA GLU A 31 0.20 -5.27 -8.36
C GLU A 31 0.89 -3.92 -8.17
N PHE A 32 1.24 -3.63 -6.93
CA PHE A 32 1.94 -2.41 -6.54
C PHE A 32 3.27 -2.76 -5.91
N SER A 33 4.33 -2.08 -6.33
CA SER A 33 5.56 -1.97 -5.54
C SER A 33 5.30 -1.04 -4.36
N TYR A 34 5.87 -1.33 -3.19
CA TYR A 34 5.58 -0.55 -1.99
C TYR A 34 6.78 -0.42 -1.07
N GLY A 35 6.88 0.71 -0.37
CA GLY A 35 7.97 0.99 0.56
C GLY A 35 7.69 2.17 1.48
N ARG A 36 8.40 2.21 2.61
CA ARG A 36 8.35 3.33 3.58
C ARG A 36 9.27 4.47 3.15
N THR A 37 10.34 4.16 2.42
CA THR A 37 11.34 5.10 1.90
C THR A 37 11.58 4.81 0.42
N SER A 38 12.17 5.77 -0.30
CA SER A 38 12.59 5.55 -1.70
C SER A 38 13.59 4.40 -1.81
N ASP A 39 14.51 4.27 -0.85
CA ASP A 39 15.52 3.21 -0.83
C ASP A 39 14.89 1.80 -0.88
N GLU A 40 13.82 1.57 -0.10
CA GLU A 40 13.08 0.29 -0.10
C GLU A 40 12.42 -0.02 -1.46
N LEU A 41 12.12 0.99 -2.26
CA LEU A 41 11.54 0.86 -3.60
C LEU A 41 12.58 0.78 -4.72
N GLU A 42 13.82 1.20 -4.45
CA GLU A 42 14.96 1.09 -5.38
C GLU A 42 15.69 -0.27 -5.26
N GLU A 43 15.44 -1.03 -4.19
CA GLU A 43 15.97 -2.39 -4.01
C GLU A 43 15.63 -3.31 -5.20
N GLU A 44 16.61 -4.10 -5.65
CA GLU A 44 16.43 -5.04 -6.78
C GLU A 44 15.41 -6.14 -6.45
N ASP A 45 15.34 -6.56 -5.19
CA ASP A 45 14.41 -7.58 -4.69
C ASP A 45 13.14 -6.99 -4.06
N ARG A 46 12.81 -5.74 -4.42
CA ARG A 46 11.55 -5.10 -4.03
C ARG A 46 10.36 -6.01 -4.33
N ARG A 47 9.37 -5.94 -3.44
CA ARG A 47 8.19 -6.81 -3.52
C ARG A 47 7.04 -6.08 -4.18
N THR A 48 6.31 -6.81 -5.00
CA THR A 48 5.00 -6.41 -5.50
C THR A 48 3.91 -7.18 -4.77
N ALA A 49 2.75 -6.56 -4.59
CA ALA A 49 1.58 -7.22 -3.99
C ALA A 49 0.28 -6.58 -4.47
N PHE A 50 -0.80 -7.35 -4.41
CA PHE A 50 -2.16 -6.85 -4.62
C PHE A 50 -2.61 -6.00 -3.44
N LEU A 51 -3.45 -5.01 -3.70
CA LEU A 51 -4.01 -4.19 -2.63
C LEU A 51 -5.00 -5.00 -1.76
N PRO A 52 -4.95 -4.86 -0.42
CA PRO A 52 -5.98 -5.41 0.45
C PRO A 52 -7.29 -4.64 0.27
N SER A 53 -8.43 -5.27 0.57
CA SER A 53 -9.75 -4.67 0.36
C SER A 53 -9.92 -3.34 1.11
N GLY A 54 -9.35 -3.21 2.31
CA GLY A 54 -9.35 -1.94 3.05
C GLY A 54 -8.67 -0.78 2.34
N ILE A 55 -7.64 -1.04 1.51
CA ILE A 55 -6.98 0.02 0.73
C ILE A 55 -7.77 0.33 -0.54
N VAL A 56 -8.33 -0.69 -1.20
CA VAL A 56 -9.23 -0.50 -2.35
C VAL A 56 -10.45 0.33 -1.94
N TYR A 57 -11.06 0.00 -0.79
CA TYR A 57 -12.16 0.75 -0.20
C TYR A 57 -11.80 2.23 -0.01
N LEU A 58 -10.61 2.52 0.53
CA LEU A 58 -10.14 3.90 0.74
C LEU A 58 -9.95 4.65 -0.59
N LEU A 59 -9.37 4.01 -1.61
CA LEU A 59 -9.13 4.61 -2.92
C LEU A 59 -10.44 4.92 -3.65
N VAL A 60 -11.41 4.00 -3.63
CA VAL A 60 -12.74 4.23 -4.21
C VAL A 60 -13.46 5.36 -3.47
N ARG A 61 -13.43 5.35 -2.13
CA ARG A 61 -14.06 6.39 -1.31
C ARG A 61 -13.44 7.78 -1.52
N ALA A 62 -12.13 7.86 -1.73
CA ALA A 62 -11.41 9.09 -2.00
C ALA A 62 -11.48 9.54 -3.47
N ASN A 63 -12.07 8.73 -4.36
CA ASN A 63 -12.04 8.92 -5.80
C ASN A 63 -10.59 9.04 -6.35
N LEU A 64 -9.69 8.18 -5.86
CA LEU A 64 -8.26 8.13 -6.22
C LEU A 64 -7.86 6.83 -6.95
N ALA A 65 -8.83 6.03 -7.39
CA ALA A 65 -8.56 4.75 -8.03
C ALA A 65 -7.83 4.92 -9.38
N SER A 66 -8.21 5.93 -10.16
CA SER A 66 -7.60 6.21 -11.46
C SER A 66 -6.16 6.72 -11.29
N GLU A 67 -5.93 7.62 -10.34
CA GLU A 67 -4.64 8.20 -10.00
C GLU A 67 -3.66 7.13 -9.48
N ALA A 68 -4.18 6.20 -8.65
CA ALA A 68 -3.42 5.04 -8.19
C ALA A 68 -3.02 4.10 -9.35
N LEU A 69 -3.90 3.91 -10.33
CA LEU A 69 -3.61 3.15 -11.54
C LEU A 69 -2.69 3.90 -12.50
N GLU A 70 -2.64 5.22 -12.48
CA GLU A 70 -1.73 5.98 -13.34
C GLU A 70 -0.29 5.93 -12.81
N SER A 71 -0.13 6.10 -11.50
CA SER A 71 1.20 6.25 -10.89
C SER A 71 1.33 5.52 -9.56
N GLY A 72 0.41 5.77 -8.64
CA GLY A 72 0.47 5.25 -7.28
C GLY A 72 -0.20 6.19 -6.29
N PHE A 73 0.02 5.93 -5.01
CA PHE A 73 -0.59 6.69 -3.91
C PHE A 73 0.21 6.53 -2.62
N VAL A 74 -0.09 7.36 -1.63
CA VAL A 74 0.42 7.23 -0.26
C VAL A 74 -0.71 6.84 0.66
N THR A 75 -0.50 5.77 1.44
CA THR A 75 -1.34 5.46 2.60
C THR A 75 -0.80 6.19 3.80
N GLU A 76 -1.59 7.08 4.39
CA GLU A 76 -1.26 7.71 5.67
C GLU A 76 -1.93 6.97 6.82
N MET A 77 -1.16 6.74 7.89
CA MET A 77 -1.57 5.97 9.06
C MET A 77 -1.37 6.80 10.32
N CYS A 78 -2.28 6.66 11.29
CA CYS A 78 -2.00 7.13 12.65
C CYS A 78 -2.71 6.31 13.75
N SER A 79 -2.13 6.33 14.95
CA SER A 79 -2.59 5.58 16.13
C SER A 79 -3.60 6.35 17.01
N TYR A 80 -4.02 7.55 16.57
CA TYR A 80 -4.84 8.46 17.36
C TYR A 80 -6.03 8.98 16.56
N PRO A 81 -7.14 9.36 17.24
CA PRO A 81 -8.33 9.82 16.55
C PRO A 81 -8.05 11.02 15.64
N LYS A 82 -8.51 10.90 14.39
CA LYS A 82 -8.55 11.99 13.42
C LYS A 82 -10.00 12.38 13.18
N ASN A 83 -10.23 13.69 13.13
CA ASN A 83 -11.49 14.27 12.71
C ASN A 83 -11.33 14.67 11.24
N GLY A 84 -12.20 14.15 10.37
CA GLY A 84 -12.20 14.43 8.94
C GLY A 84 -12.80 13.27 8.16
N GLU A 85 -13.59 13.56 7.14
CA GLU A 85 -14.30 12.55 6.34
C GLU A 85 -13.35 11.65 5.53
N GLU A 86 -12.13 12.11 5.29
CA GLU A 86 -11.05 11.38 4.61
C GLU A 86 -10.43 10.27 5.48
N TRP A 87 -10.47 10.43 6.81
CA TRP A 87 -9.87 9.48 7.73
C TRP A 87 -10.88 8.41 8.12
N VAL A 88 -10.53 7.16 7.91
CA VAL A 88 -11.38 6.01 8.26
C VAL A 88 -10.76 5.25 9.42
N CYS A 89 -11.61 4.92 10.40
CA CYS A 89 -11.22 4.13 11.56
C CYS A 89 -11.29 2.63 11.22
N PHE A 90 -10.18 1.95 11.48
CA PHE A 90 -10.05 0.51 11.41
C PHE A 90 -9.78 -0.04 12.82
N GLU A 91 -10.59 -1.00 13.25
CA GLU A 91 -10.45 -1.66 14.55
C GLU A 91 -9.73 -3.00 14.41
N ARG A 92 -8.80 -3.26 15.33
CA ARG A 92 -8.05 -4.51 15.36
C ARG A 92 -8.94 -5.67 15.82
N ILE A 93 -9.19 -6.60 14.91
CA ILE A 93 -9.99 -7.80 15.17
C ILE A 93 -9.13 -9.02 15.56
N VAL A 94 -7.88 -9.09 15.10
CA VAL A 94 -6.97 -10.21 15.38
C VAL A 94 -5.57 -9.68 15.66
N LEU A 95 -4.89 -10.30 16.61
CA LEU A 95 -3.46 -10.11 16.89
C LEU A 95 -2.82 -11.49 17.05
N SER A 96 -1.76 -11.77 16.30
CA SER A 96 -1.06 -13.05 16.31
C SER A 96 0.46 -12.85 16.22
N SER A 97 1.21 -13.81 16.74
CA SER A 97 2.66 -13.91 16.52
C SER A 97 2.93 -15.21 15.78
N ILE A 98 3.53 -15.13 14.59
CA ILE A 98 3.70 -16.31 13.72
C ILE A 98 4.68 -17.32 14.34
N HIS A 99 5.68 -16.85 15.12
CA HIS A 99 6.67 -17.72 15.77
C HIS A 99 7.03 -17.22 17.17
N PRO A 100 6.21 -17.44 18.20
CA PRO A 100 6.55 -17.01 19.54
C PRO A 100 7.85 -17.70 20.02
N PRO A 101 8.83 -16.97 20.58
CA PRO A 101 8.84 -15.55 20.91
C PRO A 101 9.52 -14.63 19.86
N PHE A 102 10.01 -15.16 18.74
CA PHE A 102 10.91 -14.47 17.79
C PHE A 102 10.30 -14.10 16.42
N GLY A 103 9.00 -14.34 16.21
CA GLY A 103 8.29 -14.07 14.97
C GLY A 103 7.67 -12.68 14.90
N PRO A 104 7.43 -12.15 13.68
CA PRO A 104 6.75 -10.87 13.53
C PRO A 104 5.33 -10.97 14.12
N THR A 105 4.96 -9.95 14.87
CA THR A 105 3.59 -9.78 15.35
C THR A 105 2.77 -9.20 14.21
N ILE A 106 1.63 -9.83 13.91
CA ILE A 106 0.72 -9.43 12.84
C ILE A 106 -0.63 -9.10 13.46
N ALA A 107 -1.25 -8.03 12.98
CA ALA A 107 -2.62 -7.69 13.31
C ALA A 107 -3.46 -7.58 12.05
N ARG A 108 -4.73 -7.99 12.15
CA ARG A 108 -5.74 -7.68 11.14
C ARG A 108 -6.68 -6.62 11.69
N TYR A 109 -6.94 -5.60 10.89
CA TYR A 109 -7.89 -4.55 11.19
C TYR A 109 -9.01 -4.57 10.18
N ALA A 110 -10.23 -4.33 10.64
CA ALA A 110 -11.42 -4.17 9.80
C ALA A 110 -12.02 -2.77 9.99
N VAL A 111 -12.70 -2.26 8.97
CA VAL A 111 -13.47 -1.02 9.08
C VAL A 111 -14.54 -1.20 10.18
N GLU A 112 -14.74 -0.20 11.05
CA GLU A 112 -15.60 -0.29 12.26
C GLU A 112 -17.04 -0.75 11.94
N ASP A 113 -17.54 -0.51 10.72
CA ASP A 113 -18.87 -0.91 10.24
C ASP A 113 -18.84 -1.61 8.86
N GLY A 114 -17.74 -2.31 8.52
CA GLY A 114 -17.55 -2.89 7.18
C GLY A 114 -16.86 -4.26 7.16
N GLU A 115 -16.82 -4.86 5.97
CA GLU A 115 -16.12 -6.13 5.72
C GLU A 115 -14.67 -5.92 5.24
N ASP A 116 -14.34 -4.69 4.86
CA ASP A 116 -13.04 -4.32 4.33
C ASP A 116 -11.96 -4.35 5.41
N SER A 117 -10.80 -4.92 5.08
CA SER A 117 -9.76 -5.17 6.05
C SER A 117 -8.35 -4.97 5.50
N VAL A 118 -7.43 -4.72 6.43
CA VAL A 118 -5.99 -4.63 6.16
C VAL A 118 -5.23 -5.48 7.16
N GLU A 119 -4.12 -6.06 6.70
CA GLU A 119 -3.14 -6.70 7.55
C GLU A 119 -2.00 -5.72 7.85
N MET A 120 -1.48 -5.75 9.07
CA MET A 120 -0.36 -4.92 9.49
C MET A 120 0.69 -5.75 10.22
N ILE A 121 1.96 -5.53 9.90
CA ILE A 121 3.10 -6.26 10.48
C ILE A 121 3.87 -5.33 11.41
N GLN A 122 4.09 -5.77 12.64
CA GLN A 122 4.97 -5.07 13.58
C GLN A 122 6.41 -5.12 13.08
N LEU A 123 7.03 -3.95 12.95
CA LEU A 123 8.42 -3.82 12.56
C LEU A 123 9.33 -4.34 13.67
N ARG A 124 10.49 -4.94 13.32
CA ARG A 124 11.45 -5.50 14.30
C ARG A 124 11.86 -4.52 15.40
N CYS A 125 11.97 -3.24 15.06
CA CYS A 125 12.27 -2.15 15.98
C CYS A 125 11.14 -1.11 16.02
N GLY A 126 9.89 -1.53 15.77
CA GLY A 126 8.73 -0.64 15.78
C GLY A 126 7.98 -0.68 17.11
N GLU A 127 7.06 0.26 17.27
CA GLU A 127 6.14 0.26 18.40
C GLU A 127 5.14 -0.89 18.31
N SER A 128 4.44 -1.13 19.42
CA SER A 128 3.33 -2.10 19.46
C SER A 128 2.19 -1.68 18.51
N LEU A 129 1.59 -2.67 17.86
CA LEU A 129 0.42 -2.44 17.00
C LEU A 129 -0.76 -1.86 17.81
N PRO A 130 -1.40 -0.76 17.36
CA PRO A 130 -2.49 -0.13 18.09
C PRO A 130 -3.78 -0.97 18.10
N LYS A 131 -4.76 -0.56 18.93
CA LYS A 131 -6.11 -1.18 18.92
C LYS A 131 -7.00 -0.58 17.83
N LYS A 132 -6.91 0.73 17.63
CA LYS A 132 -7.59 1.47 16.56
C LYS A 132 -6.55 2.15 15.70
N LEU A 133 -6.79 2.15 14.41
CA LEU A 133 -5.90 2.67 13.38
C LEU A 133 -6.73 3.60 12.49
N TRP A 134 -6.24 4.82 12.26
CA TRP A 134 -6.88 5.74 11.32
C TRP A 134 -6.06 5.75 10.04
N LEU A 135 -6.73 5.49 8.93
CA LEU A 135 -6.15 5.42 7.60
C LEU A 135 -6.78 6.45 6.68
N ARG A 136 -5.96 7.02 5.80
CA ARG A 136 -6.43 7.66 4.56
C ARG A 136 -5.46 7.38 3.43
N VAL A 137 -5.89 7.61 2.21
CA VAL A 137 -5.05 7.56 1.01
C VAL A 137 -5.01 8.93 0.38
N VAL A 138 -3.85 9.30 -0.17
CA VAL A 138 -3.62 10.57 -0.86
C VAL A 138 -2.79 10.31 -2.12
N GLU A 139 -2.86 11.22 -3.08
CA GLU A 139 -2.01 11.18 -4.28
C GLU A 139 -0.53 11.29 -3.93
N LEU A 140 0.33 10.84 -4.86
CA LEU A 140 1.76 11.07 -4.76
C LEU A 140 2.05 12.57 -4.86
N ASP A 141 2.83 13.10 -3.93
CA ASP A 141 3.22 14.51 -3.99
C ASP A 141 4.19 14.77 -5.16
N PRO A 142 4.32 16.02 -5.63
CA PRO A 142 5.15 16.35 -6.80
C PRO A 142 6.61 15.91 -6.68
N SER A 143 7.18 15.89 -5.47
CA SER A 143 8.58 15.47 -5.28
C SER A 143 8.73 13.95 -5.40
N THR A 144 7.76 13.19 -4.89
CA THR A 144 7.67 11.73 -5.08
C THR A 144 7.40 11.38 -6.54
N MET A 145 6.54 12.13 -7.23
CA MET A 145 6.29 11.96 -8.67
C MET A 145 7.54 12.24 -9.52
N ALA A 146 8.26 13.33 -9.24
CA ALA A 146 9.50 13.65 -9.95
C ALA A 146 10.56 12.55 -9.77
N TRP A 147 10.66 11.98 -8.56
CA TRP A 147 11.50 10.82 -8.32
C TRP A 147 11.04 9.59 -9.09
N LEU A 148 9.74 9.29 -9.08
CA LEU A 148 9.19 8.13 -9.77
C LEU A 148 9.54 8.15 -11.26
N ILE A 149 9.42 9.31 -11.90
CA ILE A 149 9.78 9.53 -13.32
C ILE A 149 11.27 9.28 -13.57
N ASP A 150 12.15 9.69 -12.64
CA ASP A 150 13.61 9.48 -12.76
C ASP A 150 14.01 8.02 -12.45
N SER A 151 13.18 7.31 -11.69
CA SER A 151 13.42 5.93 -11.31
C SER A 151 13.06 4.92 -12.42
N ASP A 152 13.72 3.75 -12.37
CA ASP A 152 13.38 2.59 -13.20
C ASP A 152 11.98 2.00 -12.91
N LEU A 153 11.24 2.52 -11.93
CA LEU A 153 9.86 2.10 -11.62
C LEU A 153 8.85 2.64 -12.62
N SER A 154 9.10 3.81 -13.23
CA SER A 154 8.22 4.40 -14.24
C SER A 154 8.28 3.70 -15.59
N LEU A 155 9.34 2.91 -15.82
CA LEU A 155 9.57 2.21 -17.08
C LEU A 155 8.87 0.84 -17.03
N GLY A 156 7.72 0.74 -17.68
CA GLY A 156 7.16 -0.56 -18.08
C GLY A 156 8.16 -1.37 -18.92
N LYS A 157 7.84 -2.62 -19.25
CA LYS A 157 8.73 -3.52 -20.04
C LYS A 157 9.24 -2.94 -21.37
N HIS A 158 8.66 -1.85 -21.86
CA HIS A 158 9.13 -1.13 -23.03
C HIS A 158 10.20 -0.10 -22.65
N LYS A 159 11.46 -0.52 -22.62
CA LYS A 159 12.63 0.37 -22.50
C LYS A 159 12.90 1.19 -23.79
N GLY A 160 11.87 1.54 -24.56
CA GLY A 160 11.99 2.22 -25.84
C GLY A 160 10.80 3.14 -26.10
N GLN A 161 11.05 4.24 -26.82
CA GLN A 161 10.00 5.10 -27.33
C GLN A 161 9.11 4.27 -28.27
N SER A 162 7.82 4.16 -27.95
CA SER A 162 6.84 3.58 -28.86
C SER A 162 6.68 4.50 -30.08
N THR A 163 6.61 3.90 -31.26
CA THR A 163 6.23 4.57 -32.50
C THR A 163 4.72 4.79 -32.51
N LEU A 164 4.23 5.75 -33.28
CA LEU A 164 2.78 6.00 -33.44
C LEU A 164 2.03 4.75 -33.93
N ASP A 165 2.70 3.89 -34.71
CA ASP A 165 2.13 2.63 -35.20
C ASP A 165 1.91 1.60 -34.07
N ASP A 166 2.71 1.64 -33.00
CA ASP A 166 2.53 0.76 -31.83
C ASP A 166 1.24 1.08 -31.05
N TRP A 167 0.65 2.26 -31.26
CA TRP A 167 -0.62 2.66 -30.64
C TRP A 167 -1.85 2.20 -31.42
N CYS A 168 -1.68 1.70 -32.66
CA CYS A 168 -2.77 1.16 -33.47
C CYS A 168 -3.09 -0.31 -33.15
N GLU A 169 -2.14 -1.04 -32.57
CA GLU A 169 -2.35 -2.42 -32.08
C GLU A 169 -2.73 -2.39 -30.60
N ILE A 170 -4.01 -2.15 -30.31
CA ILE A 170 -4.56 -2.43 -28.98
C ILE A 170 -4.53 -3.95 -28.82
N GLY A 171 -3.49 -4.46 -28.17
CA GLY A 171 -3.28 -5.89 -27.94
C GLY A 171 -4.51 -6.56 -27.33
N GLU A 172 -4.76 -7.81 -27.71
CA GLU A 172 -5.86 -8.58 -27.16
C GLU A 172 -5.69 -8.77 -25.65
N VAL A 173 -6.67 -8.28 -24.87
CA VAL A 173 -6.76 -8.53 -23.43
C VAL A 173 -7.00 -10.02 -23.21
N THR A 174 -5.91 -10.78 -23.01
CA THR A 174 -6.00 -12.21 -22.72
C THR A 174 -6.48 -12.39 -21.28
N ARG A 175 -7.80 -12.57 -21.10
CA ARG A 175 -8.47 -12.89 -19.83
C ARG A 175 -8.15 -14.30 -19.28
N ASN A 176 -6.93 -14.80 -19.47
CA ASN A 176 -6.63 -16.20 -19.27
C ASN A 176 -6.16 -16.49 -17.84
N ALA A 177 -6.91 -17.39 -17.17
CA ALA A 177 -6.69 -17.98 -15.85
C ALA A 177 -6.78 -17.03 -14.64
N ARG A 178 -7.98 -16.45 -14.43
CA ARG A 178 -8.36 -15.70 -13.22
C ARG A 178 -8.37 -16.56 -11.97
N ASN A 179 -7.21 -16.74 -11.33
CA ASN A 179 -7.19 -16.99 -9.90
C ASN A 179 -7.53 -15.67 -9.20
N LYS A 180 -8.69 -15.66 -8.55
CA LYS A 180 -9.22 -14.59 -7.70
C LYS A 180 -8.10 -13.85 -6.91
N PRO A 181 -7.91 -12.53 -7.05
CA PRO A 181 -6.75 -11.80 -6.51
C PRO A 181 -6.70 -11.86 -4.98
N TRP A 182 -7.85 -11.97 -4.32
CA TRP A 182 -7.96 -12.21 -2.88
C TRP A 182 -7.43 -13.57 -2.39
N LYS A 183 -7.05 -14.49 -3.30
CA LYS A 183 -6.29 -15.71 -2.97
C LYS A 183 -4.77 -15.52 -3.08
N ARG A 184 -4.31 -14.41 -3.65
CA ARG A 184 -2.90 -14.07 -3.80
C ARG A 184 -2.44 -13.24 -2.60
N LYS A 185 -1.13 -13.12 -2.44
CA LYS A 185 -0.53 -12.40 -1.32
C LYS A 185 -0.89 -10.91 -1.43
N GLN A 186 -1.68 -10.42 -0.48
CA GLN A 186 -2.01 -9.00 -0.37
C GLN A 186 -0.89 -8.24 0.34
N LEU A 187 -0.80 -6.95 0.02
CA LEU A 187 0.06 -6.01 0.70
C LEU A 187 -0.30 -5.95 2.19
N ALA A 188 0.71 -6.14 3.04
CA ALA A 188 0.59 -5.89 4.47
C ALA A 188 1.20 -4.52 4.81
N LEU A 189 0.47 -3.72 5.59
CA LEU A 189 0.90 -2.41 6.02
C LEU A 189 2.00 -2.50 7.10
N PRO A 190 2.91 -1.53 7.16
CA PRO A 190 3.89 -1.46 8.25
C PRO A 190 3.22 -0.99 9.54
N GLY A 191 3.60 -1.60 10.66
CA GLY A 191 3.31 -1.08 11.99
C GLY A 191 4.02 0.25 12.27
N PRO A 192 3.68 0.91 13.38
CA PRO A 192 4.26 2.20 13.71
C PRO A 192 5.79 2.09 13.91
N PRO A 193 6.59 3.00 13.32
CA PRO A 193 8.03 2.99 13.47
C PRO A 193 8.46 3.55 14.84
N SER A 194 9.64 3.14 15.33
CA SER A 194 10.25 3.78 16.52
C SER A 194 10.85 5.16 16.25
N LYS A 195 11.19 5.44 14.99
CA LYS A 195 11.75 6.71 14.53
C LYS A 195 10.97 7.23 13.33
N SER A 196 10.73 8.53 13.29
CA SER A 196 10.18 9.17 12.11
C SER A 196 11.10 8.95 10.92
N TYR A 197 10.52 8.66 9.77
CA TYR A 197 11.19 8.64 8.48
C TYR A 197 10.49 9.61 7.55
N LYS A 198 11.17 9.92 6.45
CA LYS A 198 10.57 10.57 5.30
C LYS A 198 10.81 9.68 4.10
N PHE A 199 9.93 9.82 3.12
CA PHE A 199 10.10 9.12 1.87
C PHE A 199 11.37 9.58 1.14
N ARG A 200 11.68 10.90 1.23
CA ARG A 200 12.94 11.57 0.91
C ARG A 200 13.24 12.71 1.89
#